data_AF-A0A534HK83-F1
#
_entry.id   AF-A0A534HK83-F1
#
_cell.length_a   1.000
_cell.length_b   1.000
_cell.length_c   1.000
_cell.angle_alpha   90.00
_cell.angle_beta   90.00
_cell.angle_gamma   90.00
#
_symmetry.space_group_name_H-M   'P 1'
#
loop_
_entity.id
_entity.type
_entity.pdbx_description
1 polymer ?
#
loop_
_entity_poly.entity_id
_entity_poly.type
_entity_poly.pdbx_seq_one_letter_code
_entity_poly.pdbx_strand_id
1 'polypeptide(L)'
;CVHRLGDLAVGELAVWVGVSSPHRAEAFEACRYIIDEVKHRLPIWKKEHYAGGDSGWVNCERCAAPATHETQPPAAHDEAVPASQAHGHAHRHGR
;
A
#
# COMPACT_ATOMS: atom_id res chain seq x y z
N CYS A 1 -7.27 -6.96 -16.27
CA CYS A 1 -7.04 -7.37 -14.87
C CYS A 1 -6.46 -8.78 -14.90
N VAL A 2 -5.39 -9.03 -14.15
CA VAL A 2 -4.75 -10.34 -14.02
C VAL A 2 -4.44 -10.59 -12.54
N HIS A 3 -4.76 -11.78 -12.04
CA HIS A 3 -4.46 -12.18 -10.67
C HIS A 3 -3.55 -13.41 -10.69
N ARG A 4 -2.48 -13.39 -9.90
CA ARG A 4 -1.54 -14.50 -9.78
C ARG A 4 -2.08 -15.54 -8.79
N LEU A 5 -1.80 -16.81 -9.04
CA LEU A 5 -2.13 -17.92 -8.16
C LEU A 5 -0.85 -18.61 -7.71
N GLY A 6 -0.94 -19.38 -6.62
CA GLY A 6 0.21 -20.06 -6.01
C GLY A 6 0.96 -19.16 -5.04
N ASP A 7 2.20 -19.56 -4.73
CA ASP A 7 3.00 -18.91 -3.70
C ASP A 7 3.50 -17.53 -4.14
N LEU A 8 3.51 -16.61 -3.17
CA LEU A 8 4.00 -15.24 -3.31
C LEU A 8 4.91 -14.93 -2.14
N ALA A 9 6.14 -14.52 -2.43
CA ALA A 9 7.00 -13.90 -1.43
C ALA A 9 6.48 -12.49 -1.08
N VAL A 10 6.84 -12.01 0.12
CA VAL A 10 6.46 -10.67 0.56
C VAL A 10 7.01 -9.62 -0.40
N GLY A 11 6.14 -8.73 -0.88
CA GLY A 11 6.49 -7.69 -1.85
C GLY A 11 6.23 -8.06 -3.32
N GLU A 12 5.87 -9.31 -3.62
CA GLU A 12 5.58 -9.71 -4.99
C GLU A 12 4.18 -9.27 -5.47
N LEU A 13 4.04 -9.08 -6.79
CA LEU A 13 2.79 -8.68 -7.42
C LEU A 13 1.76 -9.82 -7.42
N ALA A 14 0.70 -9.63 -6.64
CA ALA A 14 -0.44 -10.56 -6.59
C ALA A 14 -1.52 -10.25 -7.63
N VAL A 15 -1.78 -8.97 -7.91
CA VAL A 15 -2.83 -8.52 -8.83
C VAL A 15 -2.37 -7.32 -9.63
N TRP A 16 -2.74 -7.28 -10.91
CA TRP A 16 -2.51 -6.14 -11.79
C TRP A 16 -3.79 -5.71 -12.48
N VAL A 17 -4.06 -4.40 -12.43
CA VAL A 17 -5.16 -3.74 -13.13
C VAL A 17 -4.57 -2.64 -14.00
N GLY A 18 -4.88 -2.68 -15.29
CA GLY A 18 -4.52 -1.64 -16.24
C GLY A 18 -5.75 -1.18 -17.00
N VAL A 19 -5.85 0.13 -17.20
CA VAL A 19 -6.95 0.81 -17.88
C VAL A 19 -6.37 1.89 -18.79
N SER A 20 -6.95 2.06 -19.97
CA SER A 20 -6.66 3.16 -20.89
C SER A 20 -7.93 3.98 -21.16
N SER A 21 -7.77 5.29 -21.28
CA SER A 21 -8.83 6.24 -21.60
C SER A 21 -8.22 7.46 -22.31
N PRO A 22 -8.96 8.20 -23.17
CA PRO A 22 -8.51 9.46 -23.74
C PRO A 22 -8.11 10.51 -22.70
N HIS A 23 -8.78 10.55 -21.55
CA HIS A 23 -8.38 11.40 -20.43
C HIS A 23 -8.06 10.57 -19.19
N ARG A 24 -7.21 11.15 -18.34
CA ARG A 24 -6.68 10.45 -17.16
C ARG A 24 -7.74 10.19 -16.09
N ALA A 25 -8.77 11.04 -16.00
CA ALA A 25 -9.75 10.98 -14.92
C ALA A 25 -10.53 9.66 -14.96
N GLU A 26 -11.05 9.30 -16.14
CA GLU A 26 -11.84 8.09 -16.34
C GLU A 26 -10.96 6.84 -16.20
N ALA A 27 -9.68 6.90 -16.60
CA ALA A 27 -8.75 5.79 -16.39
C ALA A 27 -8.53 5.50 -14.90
N PHE A 28 -8.35 6.54 -14.08
CA PHE A 28 -8.20 6.37 -12.62
C PHE A 28 -9.49 5.88 -11.96
N GLU A 29 -10.64 6.45 -12.34
CA GLU A 29 -11.94 6.03 -11.81
C GLU A 29 -12.23 4.57 -12.11
N ALA A 30 -12.09 4.15 -13.37
CA ALA A 30 -12.35 2.78 -13.77
C ALA A 30 -11.33 1.80 -13.15
N CYS A 31 -10.05 2.18 -13.02
CA CYS A 31 -9.05 1.32 -12.37
C CYS A 31 -9.40 1.06 -10.90
N ARG A 32 -9.82 2.11 -10.18
CA ARG A 32 -10.30 2.00 -8.79
C ARG A 32 -11.54 1.11 -8.69
N TYR A 33 -12.54 1.37 -9.53
CA TYR A 33 -13.75 0.57 -9.55
C TYR A 33 -13.45 -0.92 -9.77
N ILE A 34 -12.57 -1.26 -10.72
CA ILE A 34 -12.23 -2.66 -11.01
C ILE A 34 -11.60 -3.35 -9.80
N ILE A 35 -10.63 -2.72 -9.12
CA ILE A 35 -9.98 -3.36 -7.97
C ILE A 35 -10.94 -3.51 -6.79
N ASP A 36 -11.79 -2.51 -6.55
CA ASP A 36 -12.79 -2.55 -5.47
C ASP A 36 -13.80 -3.69 -5.71
N GLU A 37 -14.32 -3.82 -6.93
CA GLU A 37 -15.27 -4.87 -7.28
C GLU A 37 -14.67 -6.27 -7.30
N VAL A 38 -13.41 -6.41 -7.74
CA VAL A 38 -12.68 -7.67 -7.65
C VAL A 38 -12.56 -8.12 -6.19
N LYS A 39 -12.24 -7.19 -5.29
CA LYS A 39 -12.07 -7.48 -3.86
C LYS A 39 -13.39 -7.74 -3.15
N HIS A 40 -14.49 -7.16 -3.64
CA HIS A 40 -15.81 -7.33 -3.06
C HIS A 40 -16.53 -8.59 -3.54
N ARG A 41 -16.48 -8.91 -4.83
CA ARG A 41 -17.32 -9.96 -5.44
C ARG A 41 -16.64 -11.30 -5.60
N LEU A 42 -15.31 -11.33 -5.72
CA LEU A 42 -14.61 -12.58 -6.01
C LEU A 42 -14.18 -13.29 -4.71
N PRO A 43 -14.41 -14.62 -4.61
CA PRO A 43 -14.01 -15.40 -3.45
C PRO A 43 -12.49 -15.66 -3.48
N ILE A 44 -11.71 -14.62 -3.19
CA ILE A 44 -10.24 -14.67 -3.17
C ILE A 44 -9.79 -14.95 -1.75
N TRP A 45 -9.07 -16.06 -1.59
CA TRP A 45 -8.50 -16.49 -0.32
C TRP A 45 -6.98 -16.45 -0.38
N LYS A 46 -6.35 -15.94 0.67
CA LYS A 46 -4.90 -15.96 0.84
C LYS A 46 -4.55 -16.84 2.03
N LYS A 47 -3.59 -17.74 1.85
CA LYS A 47 -2.99 -18.48 2.95
C LYS A 47 -1.74 -17.74 3.41
N GLU A 48 -1.81 -17.13 4.59
CA GLU A 48 -0.66 -16.45 5.18
C GLU A 48 0.21 -17.47 5.91
N HIS A 49 1.52 -17.39 5.71
CA HIS A 49 2.53 -18.20 6.37
C HIS A 49 3.41 -17.28 7.21
N TYR A 50 3.44 -17.50 8.52
CA TYR A 50 4.18 -16.67 9.46
C TYR A 50 5.54 -17.27 9.79
N ALA A 51 6.49 -16.44 10.20
CA ALA A 51 7.85 -16.86 10.53
C ALA A 51 7.91 -17.90 11.67
N GLY A 52 6.90 -17.94 12.54
CA GLY A 52 6.77 -18.93 13.63
C GLY A 52 6.28 -20.32 13.17
N GLY A 53 6.00 -20.52 11.88
CA GLY A 53 5.50 -21.79 11.32
C GLY A 53 3.99 -21.90 11.26
N ASP A 54 3.25 -20.99 11.89
CA ASP A 54 1.79 -20.92 11.81
C ASP A 54 1.33 -20.52 10.40
N SER A 55 0.15 -21.00 10.00
CA SER A 55 -0.51 -20.56 8.77
C SER A 55 -2.03 -20.47 8.92
N GLY A 56 -2.64 -19.54 8.19
CA GLY A 56 -4.08 -19.29 8.26
C GLY A 56 -4.64 -18.82 6.93
N TRP A 57 -5.91 -19.14 6.66
CA TRP A 57 -6.62 -18.63 5.50
C TRP A 57 -7.37 -17.35 5.86
N VAL A 58 -7.17 -16.30 5.06
CA VAL A 58 -7.87 -15.04 5.17
C VAL A 58 -8.63 -14.75 3.87
N ASN A 59 -9.88 -14.27 4.01
CA ASN A 59 -10.66 -13.72 2.91
C ASN A 59 -10.23 -12.27 2.66
N CYS A 60 -10.31 -11.83 1.41
CA CYS A 60 -10.04 -10.47 0.99
C CYS A 60 -11.03 -9.42 1.52
N GLU A 61 -12.23 -9.80 1.99
CA GLU A 61 -13.19 -8.86 2.58
C GLU A 61 -12.61 -8.04 3.75
N ARG A 62 -11.77 -8.66 4.60
CA ARG A 62 -11.11 -7.97 5.72
C ARG A 62 -10.10 -6.91 5.25
N CYS A 63 -9.62 -7.01 4.01
CA CYS A 63 -8.72 -6.03 3.37
C CYS A 63 -9.46 -5.02 2.48
N ALA A 64 -10.75 -5.23 2.21
CA ALA A 64 -11.54 -4.44 1.26
C ALA A 64 -12.27 -3.26 1.92
N ALA A 65 -12.30 -3.19 3.26
CA ALA A 65 -12.78 -2.00 3.94
C ALA A 65 -11.90 -0.80 3.51
N PRO A 66 -12.49 0.33 3.09
CA PRO A 66 -11.70 1.50 2.77
C PRO A 66 -10.89 1.86 4.01
N ALA A 67 -9.57 1.96 3.88
CA ALA A 67 -8.76 2.54 4.93
C ALA A 67 -9.31 3.94 5.20
N THR A 68 -9.92 4.12 6.36
CA THR A 68 -10.22 5.46 6.86
C THR A 68 -8.87 6.12 7.06
N HIS A 69 -8.49 7.00 6.14
CA HIS A 69 -7.48 8.01 6.42
C HIS A 69 -8.11 8.94 7.46
N GLU A 70 -8.18 8.49 8.71
CA GLU A 70 -8.27 9.39 9.82
C GLU A 70 -7.00 10.23 9.77
N THR A 71 -7.14 11.48 9.31
CA THR A 71 -6.07 12.45 9.46
C THR A 71 -5.87 12.59 10.95
N GLN A 72 -4.83 11.94 11.48
CA GLN A 72 -4.40 12.19 12.83
C GLN A 72 -4.12 13.69 12.91
N PRO A 73 -4.81 14.45 13.78
CA PRO A 73 -4.48 15.86 13.98
C PRO A 73 -3.00 15.93 14.35
N PRO A 74 -2.25 16.93 13.84
CA PRO A 74 -0.83 17.04 14.14
C PRO A 74 -0.68 17.00 15.65
N ALA A 75 0.02 15.96 16.15
CA ALA A 75 0.35 15.86 17.55
C ALA A 75 1.01 17.18 17.93
N ALA A 76 0.41 17.91 18.88
CA ALA A 76 0.97 19.18 19.35
C ALA A 76 2.42 18.93 19.77
N HIS A 77 3.36 19.45 18.98
CA HIS A 77 4.78 19.44 19.30
C HIS A 77 4.99 20.54 20.34
N ASP A 78 4.70 20.23 21.60
CA ASP A 78 5.19 21.02 22.72
C ASP A 78 6.42 20.30 23.29
N GLU A 79 7.58 20.62 22.71
CA GLU A 79 8.88 20.44 23.35
C GLU A 79 9.83 21.49 22.76
N ALA A 80 10.19 22.45 23.59
CA ALA A 80 11.22 23.42 23.30
C ALA A 80 12.56 22.70 23.05
N VAL A 81 13.08 22.81 21.83
CA VAL A 81 14.40 22.26 21.46
C VAL A 81 15.49 23.16 22.08
N PRO A 82 16.36 22.65 22.99
CA PRO A 82 17.53 23.41 23.40
C PRO A 82 18.55 23.44 22.25
N ALA A 83 19.03 24.64 21.94
CA ALA A 83 20.00 24.89 20.90
C ALA A 83 21.38 24.31 21.27
N SER A 84 21.74 23.16 20.71
CA SER A 84 23.11 22.88 20.23
C SER A 84 23.20 21.50 19.58
N GLN A 85 23.38 21.46 18.26
CA GLN A 85 24.30 20.55 17.54
C GLN A 85 24.13 20.76 16.03
N ALA A 86 24.93 21.67 15.49
CA ALA A 86 25.07 21.87 14.04
C ALA A 86 25.85 20.70 13.44
N HIS A 87 25.20 19.88 12.60
CA HIS A 87 25.88 18.90 11.75
C HIS A 87 26.17 19.54 10.39
N GLY A 88 27.45 19.85 10.14
CA GLY A 88 27.92 20.43 8.89
C GLY A 88 27.91 19.43 7.74
N HIS A 89 27.32 19.81 6.61
CA HIS A 89 27.34 19.02 5.37
C HIS A 89 28.40 19.61 4.43
N ALA A 90 29.48 18.86 4.17
CA ALA A 90 30.49 19.24 3.18
C ALA A 90 30.22 18.52 1.85
N HIS A 91 29.92 19.28 0.80
CA HIS A 91 29.91 18.79 -0.59
C HIS A 91 31.28 19.05 -1.23
N ARG A 92 31.92 18.00 -1.77
CA ARG A 92 33.16 18.10 -2.54
C ARG A 92 32.85 17.89 -4.02
N HIS A 93 32.97 18.94 -4.83
CA HIS A 93 32.97 18.83 -6.30
C HIS A 93 34.40 18.53 -6.77
N GLY A 94 34.59 17.38 -7.44
CA GLY A 94 35.81 17.04 -8.16
C GLY A 94 35.82 17.69 -9.55
N ARG A 95 37.00 18.12 -9.99
CA ARG A 95 37.30 18.60 -11.35
C ARG A 95 37.34 17.45 -12.34
#